data_AF-A0A2S8DE55-F1
#
_entry.id   AF-A0A2S8DE55-F1
#
_cell.length_a   1.000
_cell.length_b   1.000
_cell.length_c   1.000
_cell.angle_alpha   90.00
_cell.angle_beta   90.00
_cell.angle_gamma   90.00
#
_symmetry.space_group_name_H-M   'P 1'
#
loop_
_entity.id
_entity.type
_entity.pdbx_description
1 polymer ?
#
loop_
_entity_poly.entity_id
_entity_poly.type
_entity_poly.pdbx_seq_one_letter_code
_entity_poly.pdbx_strand_id
1 'polypeptide(L)' 'MEYRTWITEALRLHFEEHLPRVVAGRRLGVPKSTVCGMFV' A
#
# COMPACT_ATOMS: atom_id res chain seq x y z
N MET A 1 14.92 3.56 1.73
CA MET A 1 14.47 3.81 0.34
C MET A 1 13.27 2.95 -0.05
N GLU A 2 13.09 1.75 0.51
CA GLU A 2 12.00 0.83 0.09
C GLU A 2 10.57 1.28 0.47
N TYR A 3 10.38 2.00 1.58
CA TYR A 3 9.05 2.41 2.03
C TYR A 3 8.34 3.38 1.08
N ARG A 4 9.07 4.33 0.49
CA ARG A 4 8.50 5.30 -0.47
C ARG A 4 8.01 4.59 -1.73
N THR A 5 8.75 3.59 -2.21
CA THR A 5 8.35 2.77 -3.35
C THR A 5 7.08 2.00 -3.06
N TRP A 6 6.95 1.42 -1.87
CA TRP A 6 5.75 0.66 -1.47
C TRP A 6 4.50 1.54 -1.35
N ILE A 7 4.63 2.79 -0.87
CA ILE A 7 3.50 3.73 -0.81
C ILE A 7 3.00 4.04 -2.22
N THR A 8 3.90 4.35 -3.15
CA THR A 8 3.54 4.68 -4.53
C THR A 8 2.87 3.49 -5.21
N GLU A 9 3.42 2.28 -5.09
CA GLU A 9 2.82 1.08 -5.68
C GLU A 9 1.47 0.74 -5.02
N ALA A 10 1.33 0.90 -3.70
CA ALA A 10 0.07 0.65 -3.03
C ALA A 10 -1.01 1.67 -3.42
N LEU A 11 -0.64 2.93 -3.66
CA LEU A 11 -1.54 3.94 -4.22
C LEU A 11 -1.91 3.62 -5.67
N ARG A 12 -0.94 3.17 -6.50
CA ARG A 12 -1.22 2.76 -7.88
C ARG A 12 -2.24 1.61 -7.92
N LEU A 13 -2.02 0.56 -7.11
CA LEU A 13 -2.97 -0.54 -6.96
C LEU A 13 -4.35 -0.08 -6.45
N HIS A 14 -4.41 0.91 -5.56
CA HIS A 14 -5.67 1.45 -5.07
C HIS A 14 -6.46 2.18 -6.17
N PHE A 15 -5.81 3.00 -6.98
CA PHE A 15 -6.47 3.81 -8.01
C PHE A 15 -6.70 3.04 -9.32
N GLU A 16 -5.73 2.25 -9.79
CA GLU A 16 -5.85 1.51 -11.05
C GLU A 16 -6.72 0.27 -10.91
N GLU A 17 -6.55 -0.49 -9.83
CA GLU A 17 -7.30 -1.75 -9.60
C GLU A 17 -8.51 -1.55 -8.67
N HIS A 18 -8.78 -0.33 -8.20
CA HIS A 18 -9.86 -0.03 -7.23
C HIS A 18 -9.79 -0.89 -5.95
N LEU A 19 -8.59 -1.35 -5.57
CA LEU A 19 -8.41 -2.19 -4.40
C LEU A 19 -8.43 -1.36 -3.13
N PRO A 20 -9.02 -1.82 -2.01
CA PRO A 20 -8.83 -1.15 -0.74
C PRO A 20 -7.33 -1.00 -0.42
N ARG A 21 -6.92 0.17 0.08
CA ARG A 21 -5.53 0.48 0.49
C ARG A 21 -4.89 -0.64 1.32
N VAL A 22 -5.68 -1.26 2.20
CA VAL A 22 -5.24 -2.39 3.04
C VAL A 22 -4.90 -3.64 2.23
N VAL A 23 -5.68 -3.93 1.19
CA VAL A 23 -5.48 -5.06 0.29
C VAL A 23 -4.28 -4.81 -0.62
N ALA A 24 -4.13 -3.58 -1.13
CA ALA A 24 -2.99 -3.17 -1.94
C ALA A 24 -1.66 -3.34 -1.17
N GLY A 25 -1.59 -2.82 0.06
CA GLY A 25 -0.40 -2.98 0.90
C GLY A 25 -0.09 -4.45 1.24
N ARG A 26 -1.12 -5.25 1.53
CA ARG A 26 -0.95 -6.69 1.81
C ARG A 26 -0.42 -7.46 0.59
N ARG A 27 -0.85 -7.12 -0.64
CA ARG A 27 -0.32 -7.71 -1.88
C ARG A 27 1.17 -7.43 -2.08
N LEU A 28 1.64 -6.27 -1.61
CA LEU A 28 3.04 -5.87 -1.68
C LEU A 28 3.89 -6.46 -0.53
N GLY A 29 3.35 -7.38 0.27
CA GLY A 29 4.06 -7.98 1.40
C GLY A 29 4.24 -7.04 2.60
N VAL A 30 3.51 -5.92 2.61
CA VAL A 30 3.64 -4.90 3.64
C VAL A 30 2.86 -5.30 4.90
N PRO A 31 3.47 -5.26 6.10
CA PRO A 31 2.78 -5.56 7.35
C PRO A 31 1.56 -4.65 7.57
N LYS A 32 0.48 -5.20 8.15
CA LYS A 32 -0.77 -4.43 8.38
C LYS A 32 -0.55 -3.14 9.19
N SER A 33 0.32 -3.18 10.20
CA SER A 33 0.68 -2.01 11.03
C SER A 33 1.32 -0.89 10.19
N THR A 34 2.19 -1.28 9.26
CA THR A 34 2.80 -0.39 8.30
C THR A 34 1.79 0.21 7.33
N VAL A 35 0.92 -0.63 6.76
CA VAL A 35 -0.14 -0.21 5.84
C VAL A 35 -1.04 0.84 6.50
N CYS A 36 -1.45 0.63 7.75
CA CYS A 36 -2.23 1.62 8.49
C CYS A 36 -1.48 2.95 8.66
N GLY A 37 -0.16 2.93 8.88
CA GLY A 37 0.67 4.14 9.03
C GLY A 37 1.05 4.84 7.71
N MET A 38 1.04 4.14 6.58
CA MET A 38 1.35 4.70 5.25
C MET A 38 0.25 5.62 4.70
N PHE A 39 -0.94 5.57 5.30
CA PHE A 39 -2.17 6.08 4.71
C PHE A 39 -2.93 7.09 5.59
N VAL A 40 -2.32 7.51 6.71
CA VAL A 40 -2.77 8.61 7.58
C VAL A 40 -2.34 9.95 7.01
#